data_AF-A0AAW1D7N2-F1
#
_entry.id   AF-A0AAW1D7N2-F1
#
_cell.length_a   1.000
_cell.length_b   1.000
_cell.length_c   1.000
_cell.angle_alpha   90.00
_cell.angle_beta   90.00
_cell.angle_gamma   90.00
#
_symmetry.space_group_name_H-M   'P 1'
#
loop_
_entity.id
_entity.type
_entity.pdbx_description
1 polymer ?
#
loop_
_entity_poly.entity_id
_entity_poly.type
_entity_poly.pdbx_seq_one_letter_code
_entity_poly.pdbx_strand_id
1 'polypeptide(L)'
;MNINQETCLQLLGRLQKRPSLTGLDPNLFPNGPKPKEIIELTGEAGTGKTLLLLEFIKKSILPIRYNEFQIDGLEADVVYLNCDQHFNMFKLVSLMEESDVIDAIINVSLKRLTVFNIFDSETMINTFHLLNRLLSMNSNISLILIDSISAYYWQDTMVRGIRKMDLYVLTILKLLHKSIKDFPVTVIFTRPQYFQTKSGVECSPIYDLSKINTSIHLQQRFREDTKCNIAEVRTASKLVVLYYEIVQNGVVWLK
;
A
#
# COMPACT_ATOMS: atom_id res chain seq x y z
N MET A 1 -32.61 13.98 -17.13
CA MET A 1 -31.35 14.36 -17.80
C MET A 1 -30.40 14.81 -16.70
N ASN A 2 -29.52 13.92 -16.20
CA ASN A 2 -28.57 14.29 -15.15
C ASN A 2 -27.44 15.08 -15.80
N ILE A 3 -27.42 16.39 -15.57
CA ILE A 3 -26.27 17.23 -15.93
C ILE A 3 -25.16 16.87 -14.95
N ASN A 4 -24.19 16.08 -15.42
CA ASN A 4 -22.98 15.78 -14.64
C ASN A 4 -22.10 17.03 -14.63
N GLN A 5 -22.16 17.80 -13.54
CA GLN A 5 -21.20 18.87 -13.28
C GLN A 5 -19.91 18.25 -12.75
N GLU A 6 -18.81 18.52 -13.44
CA GLU A 6 -17.47 18.07 -13.07
C GLU A 6 -16.55 19.29 -13.00
N THR A 7 -15.63 19.32 -12.03
CA THR A 7 -14.62 20.39 -11.95
C THR A 7 -13.43 20.09 -12.86
N CYS A 8 -12.74 21.13 -13.34
CA CYS A 8 -11.53 20.98 -14.16
C CYS A 8 -10.46 20.09 -13.47
N LEU A 9 -10.36 20.17 -12.13
CA LEU A 9 -9.45 19.33 -11.35
C LEU A 9 -9.82 17.84 -11.41
N GLN A 10 -11.11 17.51 -11.35
CA GLN A 10 -11.57 16.12 -11.47
C GLN A 10 -11.26 15.55 -12.86
N LEU A 11 -11.43 16.36 -13.91
CA LEU A 11 -11.14 15.97 -15.28
C LEU A 11 -9.64 15.76 -15.48
N LEU A 12 -8.83 16.71 -15.00
CA LEU A 12 -7.38 16.63 -15.03
C LEU A 12 -6.89 15.39 -14.28
N GLY A 13 -7.44 15.12 -13.08
CA GLY A 13 -7.06 13.99 -12.25
C GLY A 13 -7.23 12.64 -12.96
N ARG A 14 -8.28 12.49 -13.76
CA ARG A 14 -8.53 11.27 -14.55
C ARG A 14 -7.64 11.14 -15.79
N LEU A 15 -7.27 12.26 -16.39
CA LEU A 15 -6.48 12.30 -17.63
C LEU A 15 -4.97 12.25 -17.38
N GLN A 16 -4.53 12.59 -16.16
CA GLN A 16 -3.13 12.49 -15.77
C GLN A 16 -2.64 11.05 -15.86
N LYS A 17 -1.61 10.84 -16.69
CA LYS A 17 -0.86 9.59 -16.71
C LYS A 17 0.05 9.55 -15.49
N ARG A 18 0.06 8.40 -14.81
CA ARG A 18 0.90 8.12 -13.64
C ARG A 18 1.87 6.98 -13.97
N PRO A 19 3.05 6.92 -13.33
CA PRO A 19 3.99 5.82 -13.51
C PRO A 19 3.32 4.46 -13.25
N SER A 20 3.64 3.47 -14.08
CA SER A 20 3.11 2.12 -13.91
C SER A 20 3.77 1.43 -12.73
N LEU A 21 2.98 0.67 -11.96
CA LEU A 21 3.49 -0.20 -10.89
C LEU A 21 3.80 -1.63 -11.38
N THR A 22 3.92 -1.82 -12.70
CA THR A 22 4.35 -3.10 -13.29
C THR A 22 5.76 -3.43 -12.83
N GLY A 23 5.93 -4.60 -12.21
CA GLY A 23 7.22 -5.02 -11.64
C GLY A 23 7.42 -4.68 -10.16
N LEU A 24 6.39 -4.15 -9.46
CA LEU A 24 6.47 -3.87 -8.02
C LEU A 24 6.89 -5.10 -7.19
N ASP A 25 6.23 -6.23 -7.44
CA ASP A 25 6.65 -7.54 -6.95
C ASP A 25 6.13 -8.59 -7.95
N PRO A 26 6.98 -9.23 -8.76
CA PRO A 26 6.53 -10.19 -9.77
C PRO A 26 5.84 -11.44 -9.22
N ASN A 27 6.11 -11.82 -7.97
CA ASN A 27 5.52 -13.01 -7.35
C ASN A 27 4.11 -12.71 -6.85
N LEU A 28 3.94 -11.58 -6.15
CA LEU A 28 2.63 -11.12 -5.67
C LEU A 28 1.76 -10.53 -6.79
N PHE A 29 2.38 -9.79 -7.71
CA PHE A 29 1.72 -9.04 -8.77
C PHE A 29 2.37 -9.33 -10.14
N PRO A 30 2.07 -10.49 -10.77
CA PRO A 30 2.68 -10.86 -12.05
C PRO A 30 2.54 -9.80 -13.16
N ASN A 31 1.44 -9.04 -13.14
CA ASN A 31 1.16 -7.96 -14.09
C ASN A 31 1.22 -6.56 -13.46
N GLY A 32 1.79 -6.44 -12.26
CA GLY A 32 1.74 -5.27 -11.39
C GLY A 32 0.35 -4.96 -10.83
N PRO A 33 0.28 -4.16 -9.76
CA PRO A 33 -0.97 -3.56 -9.31
C PRO A 33 -1.62 -2.70 -10.40
N LYS A 34 -2.95 -2.73 -10.46
CA LYS A 34 -3.74 -1.94 -11.40
C LYS A 34 -4.01 -0.54 -10.84
N PRO A 35 -4.12 0.48 -11.70
CA PRO A 35 -4.62 1.78 -11.28
C PRO A 35 -6.00 1.64 -10.64
N LYS A 36 -6.26 2.40 -9.57
CA LYS A 36 -7.50 2.34 -8.78
C LYS A 36 -7.74 1.02 -8.04
N GLU A 37 -6.72 0.19 -7.90
CA GLU A 37 -6.77 -1.03 -7.11
C GLU A 37 -6.58 -0.74 -5.62
N ILE A 38 -7.36 -1.43 -4.79
CA ILE A 38 -7.16 -1.50 -3.35
C ILE A 38 -6.62 -2.88 -2.99
N ILE A 39 -5.45 -2.90 -2.38
CA ILE A 39 -4.76 -4.11 -1.91
C ILE A 39 -4.73 -4.09 -0.39
N GLU A 40 -5.23 -5.15 0.21
CA GLU A 40 -5.19 -5.36 1.64
C GLU A 40 -4.06 -6.32 2.01
N LEU A 41 -3.24 -5.93 2.99
CA LEU A 41 -2.19 -6.78 3.57
C LEU A 41 -2.53 -7.12 5.03
N THR A 42 -2.79 -8.39 5.30
CA THR A 42 -3.16 -8.88 6.63
C THR A 42 -2.17 -9.91 7.16
N GLY A 43 -2.11 -10.08 8.48
CA GLY A 43 -1.28 -11.11 9.12
C GLY A 43 -0.97 -10.80 10.58
N GLU A 44 -0.47 -11.79 11.31
CA GLU A 44 -0.05 -11.63 12.71
C GLU A 44 1.14 -10.67 12.86
N ALA A 45 1.41 -10.24 14.10
CA ALA A 45 2.63 -9.48 14.38
C ALA A 45 3.86 -10.32 14.02
N GLY A 46 4.87 -9.69 13.39
CA GLY A 46 6.10 -10.39 13.00
C GLY A 46 6.05 -11.16 11.68
N THR A 47 4.91 -11.19 10.96
CA THR A 47 4.84 -11.84 9.63
C THR A 47 5.45 -11.02 8.49
N GLY A 48 6.01 -9.84 8.77
CA GLY A 48 6.73 -9.04 7.77
C GLY A 48 5.90 -8.00 7.01
N LYS A 49 4.67 -7.67 7.45
CA LYS A 49 3.82 -6.66 6.78
C LYS A 49 4.54 -5.34 6.48
N THR A 50 5.06 -4.68 7.51
CA THR A 50 5.79 -3.40 7.37
C THR A 50 7.07 -3.57 6.56
N LEU A 51 7.75 -4.72 6.65
CA LEU A 51 8.94 -5.02 5.84
C LEU A 51 8.58 -5.07 4.34
N LEU A 52 7.50 -5.76 3.99
CA LEU A 52 7.00 -5.84 2.62
C LEU A 52 6.58 -4.45 2.09
N LEU A 53 5.97 -3.61 2.93
CA LEU A 53 5.71 -2.21 2.57
C LEU A 53 7.00 -1.44 2.27
N LEU A 54 8.06 -1.62 3.06
CA LEU A 54 9.36 -0.98 2.80
C LEU A 54 9.97 -1.45 1.47
N GLU A 55 9.82 -2.71 1.11
CA GLU A 55 10.26 -3.23 -0.20
C GLU A 55 9.46 -2.62 -1.35
N PHE A 56 8.14 -2.48 -1.19
CA PHE A 56 7.31 -1.79 -2.18
C PHE A 56 7.71 -0.32 -2.33
N ILE A 57 8.01 0.37 -1.23
CA ILE A 57 8.54 1.74 -1.27
C ILE A 57 9.85 1.73 -2.06
N LYS A 58 10.83 0.91 -1.65
CA LYS A 58 12.14 0.81 -2.29
C LYS A 58 12.00 0.63 -3.81
N LYS A 59 11.27 -0.40 -4.24
CA LYS A 59 11.09 -0.71 -5.66
C LYS A 59 10.42 0.45 -6.43
N SER A 60 9.46 1.11 -5.79
CA SER A 60 8.73 2.22 -6.40
C SER A 60 9.59 3.46 -6.59
N ILE A 61 10.33 3.89 -5.56
CA ILE A 61 11.04 5.17 -5.56
C ILE A 61 12.38 5.14 -6.30
N LEU A 62 12.98 3.95 -6.44
CA LEU A 62 14.21 3.77 -7.18
C LEU A 62 14.02 4.17 -8.65
N PRO A 63 15.02 4.78 -9.29
CA PRO A 63 14.93 5.13 -10.70
C PRO A 63 14.98 3.88 -11.58
N ILE A 64 14.43 3.97 -12.80
CA ILE A 64 14.51 2.88 -13.78
C ILE A 64 15.98 2.69 -14.23
N ARG A 65 16.68 3.81 -14.44
CA ARG A 65 18.09 3.88 -14.84
C ARG A 65 18.82 5.02 -14.12
N TYR A 66 20.12 4.87 -13.96
CA TYR A 66 21.00 5.95 -13.51
C TYR A 66 22.27 5.93 -14.35
N ASN A 67 22.52 7.03 -15.06
CA ASN A 67 23.53 7.09 -16.12
C ASN A 67 23.32 5.94 -17.13
N GLU A 68 24.32 5.07 -17.30
CA GLU A 68 24.25 3.93 -18.22
C GLU A 68 23.76 2.63 -17.55
N PHE A 69 23.54 2.63 -16.23
CA PHE A 69 23.17 1.44 -15.47
C PHE A 69 21.64 1.32 -15.31
N GLN A 70 21.13 0.09 -15.43
CA GLN A 70 19.74 -0.24 -15.15
C GLN A 70 19.59 -0.63 -13.68
N ILE A 71 18.77 0.12 -12.94
CA ILE A 71 18.54 -0.07 -11.49
C ILE A 71 17.25 -0.87 -11.24
N ASP A 72 16.41 -0.99 -12.27
CA ASP A 72 15.15 -1.74 -12.21
C ASP A 72 14.17 -1.20 -11.15
N GLY A 73 14.21 0.11 -10.87
CA GLY A 73 13.16 0.79 -10.12
C GLY A 73 11.98 1.21 -11.00
N LEU A 74 10.93 1.77 -10.39
CA LEU A 74 9.71 2.20 -11.10
C LEU A 74 9.61 3.71 -11.33
N GLU A 75 10.50 4.48 -10.71
CA GLU A 75 10.50 5.95 -10.76
C GLU A 75 9.13 6.58 -10.41
N ALA A 76 8.46 5.97 -9.43
CA ALA A 76 7.15 6.35 -8.95
C ALA A 76 7.25 7.08 -7.60
N ASP A 77 6.41 8.09 -7.42
CA ASP A 77 6.29 8.74 -6.12
C ASP A 77 5.33 7.95 -5.22
N VAL A 78 5.68 7.85 -3.94
CA VAL A 78 4.95 7.09 -2.94
C VAL A 78 4.53 7.99 -1.80
N VAL A 79 3.26 7.89 -1.40
CA VAL A 79 2.77 8.50 -0.16
C VAL A 79 2.57 7.41 0.88
N TYR A 80 3.26 7.52 2.01
CA TYR A 80 3.15 6.59 3.13
C TYR A 80 2.45 7.25 4.31
N LEU A 81 1.34 6.68 4.75
CA LEU A 81 0.57 7.09 5.91
C LEU A 81 0.94 6.22 7.11
N ASN A 82 1.84 6.74 7.95
CA ASN A 82 2.35 6.09 9.14
C ASN A 82 1.38 6.31 10.30
N CYS A 83 0.49 5.34 10.53
CA CYS A 83 -0.53 5.40 11.60
C CYS A 83 -0.07 4.68 12.87
N ASP A 84 0.63 3.55 12.73
CA ASP A 84 1.14 2.76 13.86
C ASP A 84 2.56 3.17 14.31
N GLN A 85 3.13 4.23 13.71
CA GLN A 85 4.48 4.75 14.04
C GLN A 85 5.61 3.72 13.89
N HIS A 86 5.39 2.67 13.07
CA HIS A 86 6.37 1.61 12.81
C HIS A 86 7.33 1.93 11.65
N PHE A 87 7.10 3.01 10.92
CA PHE A 87 7.97 3.39 9.81
C PHE A 87 9.39 3.75 10.30
N ASN A 88 10.39 3.09 9.70
CA ASN A 88 11.79 3.34 10.01
C ASN A 88 12.56 3.70 8.72
N MET A 89 12.94 4.97 8.60
CA MET A 89 13.70 5.47 7.46
C MET A 89 15.09 4.82 7.36
N PHE A 90 15.77 4.58 8.48
CA PHE A 90 17.09 3.93 8.47
C PHE A 90 17.00 2.51 7.92
N LYS A 91 15.92 1.80 8.23
CA LYS A 91 15.67 0.48 7.66
C LYS A 91 15.45 0.55 6.15
N LEU A 92 14.73 1.56 5.65
CA LEU A 92 14.58 1.77 4.21
C LEU A 92 15.92 2.05 3.51
N VAL A 93 16.75 2.92 4.09
CA VAL A 93 18.08 3.25 3.55
C VAL A 93 18.99 2.02 3.54
N SER A 94 19.02 1.25 4.63
CA SER A 94 19.77 0.00 4.70
C SER A 94 19.35 -1.00 3.62
N LEU A 95 18.05 -1.13 3.33
CA LEU A 95 17.55 -1.99 2.23
C LEU A 95 17.98 -1.50 0.83
N MET A 96 18.36 -0.23 0.68
CA MET A 96 18.82 0.36 -0.58
C MET A 96 20.35 0.23 -0.73
N GLU A 97 21.10 0.44 0.34
CA GLU A 97 22.57 0.33 0.36
C GLU A 97 23.04 -1.08 -0.05
N GLU A 98 22.34 -2.11 0.39
CA GLU A 98 22.66 -3.51 0.04
C GLU A 98 22.46 -3.88 -1.42
N SER A 99 21.76 -3.03 -2.19
CA SER A 99 21.60 -3.22 -3.62
C SER A 99 22.77 -2.59 -4.43
N ASP A 100 23.90 -2.31 -3.78
CA ASP A 100 25.08 -1.59 -4.31
C ASP A 100 24.71 -0.23 -4.94
N VAL A 101 23.68 0.41 -4.38
CA VAL A 101 23.15 1.67 -4.89
C VAL A 101 23.99 2.83 -4.35
N ILE A 102 24.47 3.69 -5.24
CA ILE A 102 25.27 4.87 -4.89
C ILE A 102 24.43 5.87 -4.08
N ASP A 103 25.02 6.53 -3.07
CA ASP A 103 24.37 7.56 -2.23
C ASP A 103 23.60 8.63 -3.03
N ALA A 104 24.09 8.98 -4.21
CA ALA A 104 23.42 9.92 -5.11
C ALA A 104 22.04 9.40 -5.57
N ILE A 105 21.93 8.11 -5.88
CA ILE A 105 20.67 7.46 -6.26
C ILE A 105 19.74 7.39 -5.06
N ILE A 106 20.26 7.06 -3.87
CA ILE A 106 19.45 7.03 -2.63
C ILE A 106 18.83 8.41 -2.41
N ASN A 107 19.63 9.48 -2.47
CA ASN A 107 19.14 10.85 -2.29
C ASN A 107 18.08 11.26 -3.32
N VAL A 108 18.25 10.88 -4.60
CA VAL A 108 17.24 11.15 -5.65
C VAL A 108 15.96 10.36 -5.38
N SER A 109 16.09 9.11 -4.96
CA SER A 109 14.95 8.22 -4.71
C SER A 109 14.14 8.66 -3.50
N LEU A 110 14.80 9.06 -2.41
CA LEU A 110 14.12 9.53 -1.19
C LEU A 110 13.26 10.78 -1.42
N LYS A 111 13.57 11.62 -2.42
CA LYS A 111 12.72 12.76 -2.80
C LYS A 111 11.35 12.34 -3.34
N ARG A 112 11.22 11.09 -3.81
CA ARG A 112 9.96 10.51 -4.32
C ARG A 112 9.11 9.91 -3.20
N LEU A 113 9.59 9.90 -1.95
CA LEU A 113 8.85 9.40 -0.80
C LEU A 113 8.30 10.57 0.04
N THR A 114 6.99 10.60 0.23
CA THR A 114 6.32 11.50 1.18
C THR A 114 5.74 10.69 2.33
N VAL A 115 6.12 10.99 3.56
CA VAL A 115 5.64 10.30 4.77
C VAL A 115 4.77 11.24 5.60
N PHE A 116 3.55 10.81 5.92
CA PHE A 116 2.66 11.49 6.87
C PHE A 116 2.55 10.67 8.14
N ASN A 117 2.97 11.24 9.26
CA ASN A 117 2.72 10.67 10.58
C ASN A 117 1.31 11.07 11.02
N ILE A 118 0.44 10.08 11.16
CA ILE A 118 -0.92 10.26 11.60
C ILE A 118 -0.97 9.86 13.08
N PHE A 119 -1.76 10.59 13.88
CA PHE A 119 -1.82 10.38 15.34
C PHE A 119 -3.24 10.10 15.85
N ASP A 120 -4.25 10.44 15.06
CA ASP A 120 -5.67 10.25 15.39
C ASP A 120 -6.54 10.21 14.11
N SER A 121 -7.84 9.97 14.28
CA SER A 121 -8.80 9.93 13.17
C SER A 121 -9.03 11.30 12.52
N GLU A 122 -8.83 12.41 13.23
CA GLU A 122 -8.99 13.77 12.70
C GLU A 122 -7.85 14.13 11.74
N THR A 123 -6.60 13.90 12.16
CA THR A 123 -5.39 14.04 11.33
C THR A 123 -5.46 13.13 10.11
N MET A 124 -6.02 11.92 10.24
CA MET A 124 -6.26 11.04 9.09
C MET A 124 -7.21 11.66 8.06
N ILE A 125 -8.35 12.19 8.49
CA ILE A 125 -9.35 12.81 7.61
C ILE A 125 -8.75 14.05 6.92
N ASN A 126 -8.04 14.89 7.68
CA ASN A 126 -7.34 16.05 7.13
C ASN A 126 -6.29 15.66 6.10
N THR A 127 -5.56 14.57 6.37
CA THR A 127 -4.59 14.00 5.42
C THR A 127 -5.28 13.52 4.15
N PHE A 128 -6.45 12.88 4.24
CA PHE A 128 -7.22 12.48 3.03
C PHE A 128 -7.65 13.68 2.20
N HIS A 129 -8.08 14.77 2.83
CA HIS A 129 -8.37 16.02 2.11
C HIS A 129 -7.12 16.61 1.44
N LEU A 130 -5.98 16.56 2.12
CA LEU A 130 -4.70 16.99 1.56
C LEU A 130 -4.26 16.11 0.38
N LEU A 131 -4.50 14.79 0.42
CA LEU A 131 -4.17 13.87 -0.68
C LEU A 131 -4.77 14.31 -2.00
N ASN A 132 -6.01 14.78 -2.02
CA ASN A 132 -6.64 15.28 -3.25
C ASN A 132 -5.81 16.40 -3.91
N ARG A 133 -5.32 17.35 -3.08
CA ARG A 133 -4.46 18.44 -3.54
C ARG A 133 -3.09 17.93 -3.99
N LEU A 134 -2.46 17.02 -3.23
CA LEU A 134 -1.15 16.46 -3.56
C LEU A 134 -1.19 15.68 -4.87
N LEU A 135 -2.20 14.84 -5.06
CA LEU A 135 -2.38 14.07 -6.29
C LEU A 135 -2.64 14.97 -7.50
N SER A 136 -3.37 16.07 -7.31
CA SER A 136 -3.61 17.06 -8.37
C SER A 136 -2.30 17.75 -8.81
N MET A 137 -1.45 18.09 -7.84
CA MET A 137 -0.18 18.80 -8.08
C MET A 137 0.93 17.89 -8.59
N ASN A 138 0.90 16.60 -8.22
CA ASN A 138 1.94 15.64 -8.56
C ASN A 138 1.35 14.40 -9.24
N SER A 139 1.54 14.34 -10.56
CA SER A 139 1.14 13.19 -11.39
C SER A 139 2.06 11.97 -11.25
N ASN A 140 3.21 12.09 -10.58
CA ASN A 140 4.11 10.95 -10.39
C ASN A 140 3.71 10.04 -9.22
N ILE A 141 2.81 10.50 -8.34
CA ILE A 141 2.32 9.68 -7.22
C ILE A 141 1.45 8.56 -7.76
N SER A 142 1.92 7.31 -7.75
CA SER A 142 1.12 6.17 -8.21
C SER A 142 0.72 5.23 -7.07
N LEU A 143 1.39 5.32 -5.91
CA LEU A 143 1.20 4.41 -4.79
C LEU A 143 0.92 5.17 -3.48
N ILE A 144 -0.14 4.76 -2.78
CA ILE A 144 -0.47 5.21 -1.42
C ILE A 144 -0.43 4.00 -0.49
N LEU A 145 0.37 4.09 0.57
CA LEU A 145 0.54 3.04 1.57
C LEU A 145 -0.04 3.51 2.91
N ILE A 146 -0.75 2.63 3.62
CA ILE A 146 -1.33 2.94 4.94
C ILE A 146 -0.94 1.85 5.95
N ASP A 147 -0.23 2.22 7.02
CA ASP A 147 0.26 1.27 8.03
C ASP A 147 -0.06 1.75 9.46
N SER A 148 -1.09 1.26 10.15
CA SER A 148 -2.21 0.41 9.68
C SER A 148 -3.52 1.18 9.64
N ILE A 149 -4.46 0.71 8.81
CA ILE A 149 -5.79 1.35 8.69
C ILE A 149 -6.63 1.23 9.97
N SER A 150 -6.27 0.29 10.86
CA SER A 150 -6.98 -0.04 12.09
C SER A 150 -6.49 0.74 13.32
N ALA A 151 -5.41 1.53 13.21
CA ALA A 151 -4.70 2.14 14.34
C ALA A 151 -5.63 2.84 15.36
N TYR A 152 -6.57 3.64 14.87
CA TYR A 152 -7.44 4.48 15.73
C TYR A 152 -8.80 3.84 16.05
N TYR A 153 -9.03 2.59 15.67
CA TYR A 153 -10.33 1.94 15.86
C TYR A 153 -10.78 2.01 17.33
N TRP A 154 -9.92 1.62 18.26
CA TRP A 154 -10.29 1.56 19.67
C TRP A 154 -10.64 2.94 20.23
N GLN A 155 -9.92 3.99 19.82
CA GLN A 155 -10.23 5.37 20.19
C GLN A 155 -11.59 5.80 19.61
N ASP A 156 -11.82 5.54 18.32
CA ASP A 156 -13.05 5.92 17.63
C ASP A 156 -14.28 5.13 18.10
N THR A 157 -14.12 3.86 18.50
CA THR A 157 -15.24 3.05 19.01
C THR A 157 -15.82 3.60 20.29
N MET A 158 -14.99 4.18 21.16
CA MET A 158 -15.45 4.82 22.39
C MET A 158 -16.32 6.04 22.11
N VAL A 159 -16.08 6.73 20.99
CA VAL A 159 -16.79 7.96 20.62
C VAL A 159 -17.98 7.70 19.70
N ARG A 160 -17.85 6.77 18.74
CA ARG A 160 -18.78 6.58 17.62
C ARG A 160 -19.59 5.28 17.67
N GLY A 161 -19.27 4.35 18.58
CA GLY A 161 -20.04 3.12 18.80
C GLY A 161 -20.00 2.10 17.65
N ILE A 162 -19.08 2.21 16.69
CA ILE A 162 -18.93 1.24 15.60
C ILE A 162 -18.39 -0.07 16.17
N ARG A 163 -19.19 -1.13 16.18
CA ARG A 163 -18.81 -2.42 16.80
C ARG A 163 -18.17 -3.43 15.85
N LYS A 164 -18.37 -3.26 14.53
CA LYS A 164 -17.83 -4.19 13.53
C LYS A 164 -16.56 -3.62 12.90
N MET A 165 -15.45 -4.33 13.10
CA MET A 165 -14.12 -3.95 12.60
C MET A 165 -14.10 -3.76 11.07
N ASP A 166 -14.73 -4.66 10.32
CA ASP A 166 -14.78 -4.52 8.84
C ASP A 166 -15.60 -3.31 8.39
N LEU A 167 -16.67 -2.95 9.12
CA LEU A 167 -17.44 -1.73 8.81
C LEU A 167 -16.61 -0.47 9.05
N TYR A 168 -15.71 -0.49 10.04
CA TYR A 168 -14.79 0.61 10.29
C TYR A 168 -13.80 0.77 9.12
N VAL A 169 -13.15 -0.32 8.67
CA VAL A 169 -12.27 -0.30 7.49
C VAL A 169 -12.99 0.24 6.27
N LEU A 170 -14.20 -0.26 5.98
CA LEU A 170 -15.01 0.21 4.86
C LEU A 170 -15.38 1.69 4.99
N THR A 171 -15.57 2.20 6.21
CA THR A 171 -15.86 3.62 6.44
C THR A 171 -14.64 4.48 6.12
N ILE A 172 -13.45 4.08 6.56
CA ILE A 172 -12.20 4.77 6.23
C ILE A 172 -11.94 4.72 4.72
N LEU A 173 -12.05 3.54 4.10
CA LEU A 173 -11.88 3.41 2.65
C LEU A 173 -12.88 4.28 1.87
N LYS A 174 -14.12 4.43 2.35
CA LYS A 174 -15.09 5.38 1.75
C LYS A 174 -14.65 6.84 1.89
N LEU A 175 -14.07 7.23 3.02
CA LEU A 175 -13.55 8.59 3.23
C LEU A 175 -12.34 8.86 2.32
N LEU A 176 -11.43 7.89 2.22
CA LEU A 176 -10.30 7.94 1.30
C LEU A 176 -10.80 8.03 -0.15
N HIS A 177 -11.67 7.12 -0.57
CA HIS A 177 -12.26 7.07 -1.91
C HIS A 177 -12.87 8.41 -2.31
N LYS A 178 -13.64 9.08 -1.43
CA LYS A 178 -14.20 10.41 -1.71
C LYS A 178 -13.14 11.44 -2.11
N SER A 179 -11.94 11.31 -1.59
CA SER A 179 -10.83 12.25 -1.82
C SER A 179 -9.97 11.87 -3.03
N ILE A 180 -9.87 10.57 -3.37
CA ILE A 180 -8.93 10.09 -4.41
C ILE A 180 -9.57 9.43 -5.63
N LYS A 181 -10.90 9.27 -5.68
CA LYS A 181 -11.63 8.53 -6.75
C LYS A 181 -11.29 8.95 -8.19
N ASP A 182 -10.96 10.22 -8.39
CA ASP A 182 -10.71 10.79 -9.71
C ASP A 182 -9.29 10.49 -10.20
N PHE A 183 -8.37 10.09 -9.32
CA PHE A 183 -6.97 9.83 -9.67
C PHE A 183 -6.69 8.32 -9.88
N PRO A 184 -5.93 7.94 -10.91
CA PRO A 184 -5.57 6.55 -11.18
C PRO A 184 -4.40 6.07 -10.29
N VAL A 185 -4.60 6.10 -8.96
CA VAL A 185 -3.61 5.66 -7.95
C VAL A 185 -3.96 4.29 -7.38
N THR A 186 -2.96 3.56 -6.92
CA THR A 186 -3.12 2.28 -6.20
C THR A 186 -2.98 2.51 -4.70
N VAL A 187 -3.84 1.87 -3.91
CA VAL A 187 -3.80 1.93 -2.44
C VAL A 187 -3.45 0.57 -1.88
N ILE A 188 -2.43 0.50 -1.02
CA ILE A 188 -2.12 -0.68 -0.22
C ILE A 188 -2.25 -0.30 1.25
N PHE A 189 -2.97 -1.09 2.04
CA PHE A 189 -3.07 -0.86 3.47
C PHE A 189 -2.82 -2.14 4.26
N THR A 190 -2.34 -1.98 5.48
CA THR A 190 -2.19 -3.09 6.42
C THR A 190 -3.32 -3.10 7.44
N ARG A 191 -3.64 -4.30 7.92
CA ARG A 191 -4.41 -4.51 9.15
C ARG A 191 -3.92 -5.75 9.88
N PRO A 192 -4.00 -5.81 11.23
CA PRO A 192 -3.62 -7.00 11.97
C PRO A 192 -4.65 -8.11 11.80
N GLN A 193 -4.21 -9.36 11.88
CA GLN A 193 -5.05 -10.54 11.65
C GLN A 193 -6.25 -10.67 12.58
N TYR A 194 -6.16 -10.20 13.83
CA TYR A 194 -7.30 -10.21 14.74
C TYR A 194 -8.39 -9.21 14.35
N PHE A 195 -8.10 -8.27 13.44
CA PHE A 195 -8.97 -7.16 13.05
C PHE A 195 -9.80 -7.49 11.80
N GLN A 196 -10.53 -8.60 11.85
CA GLN A 196 -11.43 -9.03 10.78
C GLN A 196 -12.57 -9.84 11.37
N THR A 197 -13.76 -9.76 10.76
CA THR A 197 -14.82 -10.71 11.12
C THR A 197 -14.51 -12.09 10.55
N LYS A 198 -15.17 -13.13 11.08
CA LYS A 198 -15.00 -14.52 10.59
C LYS A 198 -15.48 -14.71 9.15
N SER A 199 -16.26 -13.77 8.62
CA SER A 199 -16.62 -13.70 7.21
C SER A 199 -15.36 -13.45 6.39
N GLY A 200 -15.06 -14.30 5.41
CA GLY A 200 -13.92 -14.13 4.53
C GLY A 200 -13.95 -12.79 3.77
N VAL A 201 -12.78 -12.34 3.31
CA VAL A 201 -12.66 -11.11 2.51
C VAL A 201 -13.23 -11.34 1.11
N GLU A 202 -14.28 -10.60 0.76
CA GLU A 202 -14.82 -10.54 -0.60
C GLU A 202 -14.00 -9.57 -1.45
N CYS A 203 -13.38 -10.08 -2.52
CA CYS A 203 -12.59 -9.29 -3.45
C CYS A 203 -13.45 -8.84 -4.65
N SER A 204 -13.44 -7.55 -4.96
CA SER A 204 -14.14 -6.97 -6.12
C SER A 204 -13.31 -7.10 -7.40
N PRO A 205 -13.89 -7.48 -8.55
CA PRO A 205 -13.21 -7.44 -9.84
C PRO A 205 -13.12 -6.02 -10.45
N ILE A 206 -13.82 -5.04 -9.86
CA ILE A 206 -13.90 -3.67 -10.36
C ILE A 206 -12.86 -2.80 -9.64
N TYR A 207 -11.93 -2.21 -10.40
CA TYR A 207 -10.88 -1.31 -9.91
C TYR A 207 -11.37 0.15 -9.90
N ASP A 208 -12.06 0.54 -8.84
CA ASP A 208 -12.66 1.87 -8.68
C ASP A 208 -12.35 2.52 -7.33
N LEU A 209 -11.42 1.96 -6.55
CA LEU A 209 -11.12 2.39 -5.18
C LEU A 209 -12.30 2.29 -4.19
N SER A 210 -13.37 1.54 -4.50
CA SER A 210 -14.53 1.43 -3.60
C SER A 210 -14.46 0.23 -2.65
N LYS A 211 -13.83 -0.85 -3.09
CA LYS A 211 -13.74 -2.14 -2.40
C LYS A 211 -12.36 -2.74 -2.56
N ILE A 212 -12.03 -3.69 -1.68
CA ILE A 212 -10.78 -4.46 -1.75
C ILE A 212 -10.81 -5.31 -3.03
N ASN A 213 -9.74 -5.25 -3.81
CA ASN A 213 -9.59 -6.01 -5.05
C ASN A 213 -8.68 -7.22 -4.86
N THR A 214 -7.61 -7.04 -4.07
CA THR A 214 -6.62 -8.07 -3.77
C THR A 214 -6.41 -8.11 -2.26
N SER A 215 -6.51 -9.30 -1.69
CA SER A 215 -6.25 -9.56 -0.27
C SER A 215 -5.04 -10.48 -0.15
N ILE A 216 -3.98 -10.00 0.48
CA ILE A 216 -2.76 -10.74 0.77
C ILE A 216 -2.77 -11.07 2.26
N HIS A 217 -2.77 -12.35 2.59
CA HIS A 217 -2.78 -12.83 3.96
C HIS A 217 -1.47 -13.55 4.30
N LEU A 218 -0.67 -12.92 5.15
CA LEU A 218 0.63 -13.39 5.60
C LEU A 218 0.48 -14.22 6.89
N GLN A 219 0.91 -15.48 6.84
CA GLN A 219 0.84 -16.44 7.94
C GLN A 219 2.21 -17.02 8.25
N GLN A 220 2.46 -17.28 9.54
CA GLN A 220 3.54 -18.13 10.00
C GLN A 220 2.98 -19.52 10.31
N ARG A 221 3.51 -20.55 9.67
CA ARG A 221 3.20 -21.96 9.96
C ARG A 221 4.44 -22.68 10.46
N PHE A 222 4.22 -23.64 11.35
CA PHE A 222 5.26 -24.56 11.80
C PHE A 222 5.04 -25.89 11.11
N ARG A 223 6.06 -26.41 10.42
CA ARG A 223 6.05 -27.75 9.84
C ARG A 223 7.30 -28.48 10.32
N GLU A 224 7.11 -29.57 11.09
CA GLU A 224 8.20 -30.47 11.49
C GLU A 224 9.43 -29.72 12.06
N ASP A 225 9.21 -28.84 13.04
CA ASP A 225 10.21 -27.94 13.67
C ASP A 225 10.83 -26.83 12.79
N THR A 226 10.47 -26.73 11.51
CA THR A 226 10.88 -25.61 10.66
C THR A 226 9.78 -24.54 10.55
N LYS A 227 10.17 -23.27 10.73
CA LYS A 227 9.28 -22.11 10.52
C LYS A 227 9.12 -21.88 9.01
N CYS A 228 7.88 -21.86 8.54
CA CYS A 228 7.53 -21.61 7.15
C CYS A 228 6.56 -20.43 7.08
N ASN A 229 6.90 -19.37 6.35
CA ASN A 229 5.96 -18.28 6.11
C ASN A 229 5.23 -18.48 4.79
N ILE A 230 3.95 -18.14 4.78
CA ILE A 230 3.05 -18.33 3.65
C ILE A 230 2.28 -17.04 3.39
N ALA A 231 2.21 -16.62 2.14
CA ALA A 231 1.36 -15.54 1.68
C ALA A 231 0.22 -16.11 0.82
N GLU A 232 -1.01 -16.01 1.31
CA GLU A 232 -2.21 -16.33 0.54
C GLU A 232 -2.71 -15.08 -0.19
N VAL A 233 -2.54 -15.03 -1.50
CA VAL A 233 -2.98 -13.93 -2.36
C VAL A 233 -4.33 -14.29 -2.98
N ARG A 234 -5.38 -13.57 -2.56
CA ARG A 234 -6.74 -13.73 -3.06
C ARG A 234 -7.14 -12.54 -3.92
N THR A 235 -7.72 -12.83 -5.07
CA THR A 235 -8.38 -11.87 -5.97
C THR A 235 -9.80 -12.35 -6.25
N ALA A 236 -10.61 -11.60 -6.99
CA ALA A 236 -11.96 -12.01 -7.36
C ALA A 236 -12.01 -13.34 -8.14
N SER A 237 -10.94 -13.70 -8.86
CA SER A 237 -10.90 -14.86 -9.76
C SER A 237 -9.88 -15.92 -9.39
N LYS A 238 -8.93 -15.63 -8.50
CA LYS A 238 -7.77 -16.49 -8.23
C LYS A 238 -7.38 -16.47 -6.75
N LEU A 239 -6.96 -17.63 -6.26
CA LEU A 239 -6.24 -17.79 -5.00
C LEU A 239 -4.87 -18.40 -5.32
N VAL A 240 -3.80 -17.78 -4.83
CA VAL A 240 -2.42 -18.26 -4.96
C VAL A 240 -1.81 -18.34 -3.57
N VAL A 241 -1.02 -19.37 -3.33
CA VAL A 241 -0.26 -19.53 -2.09
C VAL A 241 1.21 -19.47 -2.45
N LEU A 242 1.93 -18.53 -1.83
CA LEU A 242 3.36 -18.35 -2.01
C LEU A 242 4.07 -18.61 -0.69
N TYR A 243 5.27 -19.16 -0.78
CA TYR A 243 6.12 -19.40 0.38
C TYR A 243 7.20 -18.32 0.44
N TYR A 244 7.55 -17.87 1.64
CA TYR A 244 8.58 -16.86 1.80
C TYR A 244 9.36 -17.00 3.10
N GLU A 245 10.54 -16.40 3.11
CA GLU A 245 11.38 -16.25 4.29
C GLU A 245 11.63 -14.77 4.57
N ILE A 246 11.61 -14.44 5.87
CA ILE A 246 11.99 -13.12 6.35
C ILE A 246 13.46 -13.21 6.68
N VAL A 247 14.29 -12.56 5.87
CA VAL A 247 15.71 -12.39 6.13
C VAL A 247 15.94 -11.02 6.77
N GLN A 248 17.17 -10.75 7.23
CA GLN A 248 17.51 -9.44 7.79
C GLN A 248 17.19 -8.28 6.82
N ASN A 249 17.24 -8.60 5.51
CA ASN A 249 17.36 -7.66 4.41
C ASN A 249 16.12 -7.62 3.49
N GLY A 250 14.99 -8.17 3.96
CA GLY A 250 13.77 -8.21 3.15
C GLY A 250 12.99 -9.52 3.25
N VAL A 251 12.11 -9.70 2.27
CA VAL A 251 11.31 -10.90 2.06
C VAL A 251 11.80 -11.61 0.82
N VAL A 252 12.16 -12.88 0.97
CA VAL A 252 12.59 -13.73 -0.16
C VAL A 252 11.49 -14.74 -0.46
N TRP A 253 10.98 -14.71 -1.68
CA TRP A 253 10.00 -15.68 -2.17
C TRP A 253 10.68 -17.01 -2.51
N LEU A 254 10.18 -18.10 -1.94
CA LEU A 254 10.63 -19.46 -2.23
C LEU A 254 9.92 -19.97 -3.49
N LYS A 255 10.66 -20.65 -4.36
CA LYS A 255 10.14 -21.26 -5.60
C LYS A 255 9.63 -22.68 -5.38
#